data_AF-A0A2E4XWY7-F1
#
_entry.id   AF-A0A2E4XWY7-F1
#
_cell.length_a   1.000
_cell.length_b   1.000
_cell.length_c   1.000
_cell.angle_alpha   90.00
_cell.angle_beta   90.00
_cell.angle_gamma   90.00
#
_symmetry.space_group_name_H-M   'P 1'
#
loop_
_entity.id
_entity.type
_entity.pdbx_description
1 polymer ?
#
loop_
_entity_poly.entity_id
_entity_poly.type
_entity_poly.pdbx_seq_one_letter_code
_entity_poly.pdbx_strand_id
1 'polypeptide(L)'
;PSGHLRFDPGRNWRDVQPGDLYAEGMGFNQDVESLYRQIRSACPPEADGVLIAGTGFRCVSILDTLEQDLQRPAISANQASLWHCLRLAGLQDQVKGYGSLLEQR
;
A
#
# COMPACT_ATOMS: atom_id res chain seq x y z
N PRO A 1 -11.47 13.61 -8.95
CA PRO A 1 -11.10 14.18 -7.63
C PRO A 1 -10.14 13.24 -6.91
N SER A 2 -9.12 13.75 -6.24
CA SER A 2 -8.21 12.94 -5.42
C SER A 2 -8.38 13.28 -3.95
N GLY A 3 -8.52 12.24 -3.11
CA GLY A 3 -8.46 12.36 -1.66
C GLY A 3 -7.06 12.00 -1.14
N HIS A 4 -6.72 12.44 0.07
CA HIS A 4 -5.55 11.95 0.79
C HIS A 4 -5.98 11.31 2.11
N LEU A 5 -5.36 10.19 2.45
CA LEU A 5 -5.53 9.52 3.73
C LEU A 5 -4.17 9.50 4.44
N ARG A 6 -4.13 10.01 5.67
CA ARG A 6 -3.01 9.78 6.58
C ARG A 6 -3.32 8.54 7.41
N PHE A 7 -2.46 7.54 7.35
CA PHE A 7 -2.59 6.33 8.15
C PHE A 7 -2.58 6.65 9.65
N ASP A 8 -3.56 6.14 10.39
CA ASP A 8 -3.55 6.07 11.85
C ASP A 8 -2.84 4.77 12.28
N PRO A 9 -1.63 4.84 12.87
CA PRO A 9 -0.91 3.66 13.34
C PRO A 9 -1.57 2.97 14.54
N GLY A 10 -2.60 3.57 15.13
CA GLY A 10 -3.39 3.00 16.21
C GLY A 10 -2.94 3.45 17.59
N ARG A 11 -3.66 2.97 18.61
CA ARG A 11 -3.58 3.48 19.99
C ARG A 11 -2.17 3.48 20.59
N ASN A 12 -1.33 2.51 20.23
CA ASN A 12 0.02 2.36 20.80
C ASN A 12 0.98 3.48 20.39
N TRP A 13 0.60 4.29 19.40
CA TRP A 13 1.47 5.32 18.80
C TRP A 13 0.93 6.73 19.03
N ARG A 14 -0.22 6.89 19.71
CA ARG A 14 -0.88 8.20 19.87
C ARG A 14 -0.10 9.16 20.74
N ASP A 15 0.65 8.62 21.70
CA ASP A 15 1.45 9.41 22.66
C ASP A 15 2.91 9.59 22.18
N VAL A 16 3.27 9.04 21.01
CA VAL A 16 4.61 9.16 20.42
C VAL A 16 4.65 10.36 19.47
N GLN A 17 5.66 11.21 19.61
CA GLN A 17 5.82 12.34 18.70
C GLN A 17 6.07 11.86 17.26
N PRO A 18 5.55 12.54 16.22
CA PRO A 18 5.70 12.11 14.84
C PRO A 18 7.15 11.87 14.39
N GLY A 19 8.11 12.62 14.95
CA GLY A 19 9.55 12.45 14.66
C GLY A 19 10.17 11.20 15.28
N ASP A 20 9.58 10.67 16.36
CA ASP A 20 10.13 9.56 17.14
C ASP A 20 9.49 8.21 16.76
N LEU A 21 8.39 8.22 16.00
CA LEU A 21 7.64 7.01 15.61
C LEU A 21 8.54 5.89 15.08
N TYR A 22 9.44 6.21 14.17
CA TYR A 22 10.33 5.21 13.57
C TYR A 22 11.42 4.74 14.53
N ALA A 23 11.95 5.63 15.37
CA ALA A 23 12.92 5.27 16.39
C ALA A 23 12.33 4.30 17.42
N GLU A 24 11.05 4.51 17.76
CA GLU A 24 10.25 3.64 18.64
C GLU A 24 9.70 2.38 17.93
N GLY A 25 10.13 2.13 16.69
CA GLY A 25 9.89 0.86 16.00
C GLY A 25 8.59 0.75 15.20
N MET A 26 7.92 1.86 14.87
CA MET A 26 6.68 1.88 14.06
C MET A 26 6.87 1.18 12.71
N GLY A 27 8.06 1.29 12.11
CA GLY A 27 8.39 0.61 10.85
C GLY A 27 8.37 -0.93 10.94
N PHE A 28 8.48 -1.50 12.14
CA PHE A 28 8.48 -2.94 12.37
C PHE A 28 7.11 -3.44 12.85
N ASN A 29 6.49 -2.70 13.77
CA ASN A 29 5.21 -3.07 14.38
C ASN A 29 4.03 -2.43 13.62
N GLN A 30 3.83 -2.87 12.37
CA GLN A 30 2.74 -2.39 11.51
C GLN A 30 1.54 -3.34 11.53
N ASP A 31 0.35 -2.78 11.80
CA ASP A 31 -0.92 -3.49 11.63
C ASP A 31 -1.41 -3.33 10.18
N VAL A 32 -1.06 -4.33 9.35
CA VAL A 32 -1.41 -4.35 7.92
C VAL A 32 -2.93 -4.48 7.71
N GLU A 33 -3.63 -5.15 8.61
CA GLU A 33 -5.10 -5.28 8.55
C GLU A 33 -5.78 -3.94 8.86
N SER A 34 -5.25 -3.17 9.81
CA SER A 34 -5.69 -1.79 10.06
C SER A 34 -5.48 -0.90 8.82
N LEU A 35 -4.33 -1.02 8.15
CA LEU A 35 -4.06 -0.28 6.91
C LEU A 35 -5.09 -0.62 5.82
N TYR A 36 -5.35 -1.91 5.60
CA TYR A 36 -6.37 -2.37 4.65
C TYR A 36 -7.75 -1.78 4.96
N ARG A 37 -8.21 -1.88 6.22
CA ARG A 37 -9.52 -1.35 6.63
C ARG A 37 -9.63 0.16 6.45
N GLN A 38 -8.58 0.90 6.82
CA GLN A 38 -8.55 2.36 6.67
C GLN A 38 -8.65 2.76 5.19
N ILE A 39 -7.85 2.14 4.32
CA ILE A 39 -7.91 2.39 2.87
C ILE A 39 -9.30 2.06 2.31
N ARG A 40 -9.82 0.87 2.61
CA ARG A 40 -11.12 0.43 2.10
C ARG A 40 -12.26 1.36 2.52
N SER A 41 -12.23 1.85 3.75
CA SER A 41 -13.26 2.75 4.28
C SER A 41 -13.17 4.17 3.73
N ALA A 42 -11.96 4.64 3.42
CA ALA A 42 -11.71 6.03 3.02
C ALA A 42 -11.65 6.23 1.50
N CYS A 43 -11.56 5.17 0.71
CA CYS A 43 -11.49 5.26 -0.75
C CYS A 43 -12.79 5.86 -1.31
N PRO A 44 -12.77 7.06 -1.92
CA PRO A 44 -13.98 7.67 -2.47
C PRO A 44 -14.50 6.84 -3.65
N PRO A 45 -15.82 6.64 -3.81
CA PRO A 45 -16.40 5.84 -4.89
C PRO A 45 -15.95 6.27 -6.29
N GLU A 46 -15.73 7.57 -6.49
CA GLU A 46 -15.40 8.20 -7.77
C GLU A 46 -13.90 8.24 -8.12
N ALA A 47 -13.02 7.80 -7.22
CA ALA A 47 -11.61 7.77 -7.54
C ALA A 47 -11.30 6.66 -8.57
N ASP A 48 -10.15 6.71 -9.24
CA ASP A 48 -9.78 5.70 -10.25
C ASP A 48 -9.03 4.50 -9.63
N GLY A 49 -8.30 4.73 -8.54
CA GLY A 49 -7.53 3.72 -7.85
C GLY A 49 -6.98 4.21 -6.51
N VAL A 50 -6.10 3.42 -5.91
CA VAL A 50 -5.39 3.72 -4.66
C VAL A 50 -3.89 3.75 -4.92
N LEU A 51 -3.21 4.78 -4.42
CA LEU A 51 -1.75 4.84 -4.33
C LEU A 51 -1.34 4.78 -2.87
N ILE A 52 -0.63 3.72 -2.47
CA ILE A 52 0.06 3.64 -1.18
C ILE A 52 1.45 4.25 -1.38
N ALA A 53 1.54 5.55 -1.08
CA ALA A 53 2.76 6.32 -1.24
C ALA A 53 3.81 5.99 -0.15
N GLY A 54 5.08 6.02 -0.54
CA GLY A 54 6.22 5.75 0.33
C GLY A 54 6.60 4.27 0.43
N THR A 55 7.84 4.02 0.85
CA THR A 55 8.42 2.66 0.91
C THR A 55 8.36 2.04 2.31
N GLY A 56 7.84 2.77 3.30
CA GLY A 56 7.78 2.35 4.69
C GLY A 56 6.69 1.31 5.01
N PHE A 57 5.64 1.20 4.20
CA PHE A 57 4.52 0.29 4.48
C PHE A 57 4.76 -1.14 4.02
N ARG A 58 4.51 -2.10 4.91
CA ARG A 58 4.48 -3.54 4.59
C ARG A 58 3.11 -3.95 4.03
N CYS A 59 2.78 -3.44 2.85
CA CYS A 59 1.42 -3.54 2.28
C CYS A 59 1.26 -4.55 1.13
N VAL A 60 2.33 -5.24 0.72
CA VAL A 60 2.30 -6.11 -0.47
C VAL A 60 1.28 -7.25 -0.37
N SER A 61 0.99 -7.74 0.84
CA SER A 61 0.04 -8.82 1.09
C SER A 61 -1.44 -8.41 1.01
N ILE A 62 -1.76 -7.11 0.96
CA ILE A 62 -3.14 -6.62 0.90
C ILE A 62 -3.51 -6.02 -0.46
N LEU A 63 -2.57 -5.90 -1.40
CA LEU A 63 -2.83 -5.23 -2.68
C LEU A 63 -3.91 -5.96 -3.50
N ASP A 64 -3.78 -7.27 -3.68
CA ASP A 64 -4.75 -8.07 -4.43
C ASP A 64 -6.15 -8.04 -3.79
N THR A 65 -6.23 -8.20 -2.47
CA THR A 65 -7.49 -8.11 -1.73
C THR A 65 -8.12 -6.71 -1.82
N LEU A 66 -7.32 -5.64 -1.73
CA LEU A 66 -7.81 -4.28 -1.92
C LEU A 66 -8.42 -4.08 -3.33
N GLU A 67 -7.74 -4.57 -4.37
CA GLU A 67 -8.25 -4.46 -5.74
C GLU A 67 -9.56 -5.23 -5.92
N GLN A 68 -9.65 -6.42 -5.34
CA GLN A 68 -10.88 -7.23 -5.37
C GLN A 68 -12.03 -6.55 -4.63
N ASP A 69 -11.79 -5.95 -3.46
CA ASP A 69 -12.86 -5.32 -2.69
C ASP A 69 -13.28 -3.94 -3.23
N LEU A 70 -12.33 -3.18 -3.78
CA LEU A 70 -12.57 -1.84 -4.32
C LEU A 70 -12.95 -1.86 -5.81
N GLN A 71 -12.77 -3.00 -6.50
CA GLN A 71 -12.94 -3.15 -7.94
C GLN A 71 -12.09 -2.16 -8.76
N ARG A 72 -10.93 -1.77 -8.22
CA ARG A 72 -10.08 -0.67 -8.72
C ARG A 72 -8.61 -0.94 -8.39
N PRO A 73 -7.64 -0.49 -9.20
CA PRO A 73 -6.22 -0.76 -8.96
C PRO A 73 -5.72 -0.20 -7.62
N ALA A 74 -4.82 -0.94 -6.97
CA ALA A 74 -4.13 -0.54 -5.75
C ALA A 74 -2.63 -0.72 -5.93
N ILE A 75 -1.91 0.39 -6.08
CA ILE A 75 -0.49 0.42 -6.40
C ILE A 75 0.29 0.89 -5.16
N SER A 76 1.35 0.18 -4.80
CA SER A 76 2.32 0.66 -3.80
C SER A 76 3.61 1.15 -4.46
N ALA A 77 4.30 2.09 -3.82
CA ALA A 77 5.60 2.55 -4.31
C ALA A 77 6.61 1.40 -4.44
N ASN A 78 6.67 0.49 -3.46
CA ASN A 78 7.56 -0.67 -3.47
C ASN A 78 7.26 -1.62 -4.65
N GLN A 79 5.99 -1.96 -4.88
CA GLN A 79 5.57 -2.82 -5.98
C GLN A 79 5.85 -2.18 -7.34
N ALA A 80 5.56 -0.88 -7.49
CA ALA A 80 5.82 -0.15 -8.73
C ALA A 80 7.31 -0.06 -9.06
N SER A 81 8.15 0.21 -8.06
CA SER A 81 9.61 0.19 -8.23
C SER A 81 10.12 -1.19 -8.64
N LEU A 82 9.67 -2.25 -7.98
CA LEU A 82 10.06 -3.62 -8.33
C LEU A 82 9.61 -3.98 -9.75
N TRP A 83 8.35 -3.72 -10.10
CA TRP A 83 7.82 -3.95 -11.44
C TRP A 83 8.68 -3.25 -12.49
N HIS A 84 9.01 -1.97 -12.28
CA HIS A 84 9.84 -1.21 -13.21
C HIS A 84 11.25 -1.80 -13.36
N CYS A 85 11.90 -2.16 -12.24
CA CYS A 85 13.22 -2.80 -12.26
C CYS A 85 13.22 -4.13 -13.02
N LEU A 86 12.18 -4.96 -12.86
CA LEU A 86 12.04 -6.22 -13.59
C LEU A 86 11.97 -5.98 -15.10
N ARG A 87 11.17 -5.00 -15.56
CA ARG A 87 11.07 -4.64 -16.99
C ARG A 87 12.40 -4.15 -17.55
N LEU A 88 13.12 -3.32 -16.80
CA LEU A 88 14.45 -2.85 -17.18
C LEU A 88 15.47 -3.99 -17.30
N ALA A 89 15.31 -5.05 -16.50
CA ALA A 89 16.13 -6.26 -16.56
C ALA A 89 15.71 -7.24 -17.68
N GLY A 90 14.68 -6.91 -18.47
CA GLY A 90 14.15 -7.81 -19.50
C GLY A 90 13.30 -8.95 -18.96
N LEU A 91 12.91 -8.91 -17.68
CA LEU A 91 12.03 -9.88 -17.05
C LEU A 91 10.58 -9.43 -17.19
N GLN A 92 9.75 -10.27 -17.80
CA GLN A 92 8.35 -9.95 -18.09
C GLN A 92 7.35 -10.93 -17.47
N ASP A 93 7.82 -11.79 -16.58
CA ASP A 93 7.00 -12.76 -15.86
C ASP A 93 5.84 -12.08 -15.11
N GLN A 94 4.67 -12.72 -15.19
CA GLN A 94 3.49 -12.30 -14.45
C GLN A 94 3.54 -12.93 -13.06
N VAL A 95 3.41 -12.11 -12.02
CA VAL A 95 3.45 -12.56 -10.63
C VAL A 95 2.07 -12.33 -10.01
N LYS A 96 1.35 -13.43 -9.77
CA LYS A 96 -0.03 -13.42 -9.27
C LYS A 96 -0.13 -13.13 -7.78
N GLY A 97 -1.26 -12.58 -7.35
CA GLY A 97 -1.60 -12.39 -5.92
C GLY A 97 -0.91 -11.20 -5.26
N TYR A 98 -0.29 -10.32 -6.05
CA TYR A 98 0.35 -9.11 -5.57
C TYR A 98 -0.23 -7.85 -6.19
N GLY A 99 -1.47 -7.91 -6.69
CA GLY A 99 -2.15 -6.83 -7.41
C GLY A 99 -1.84 -6.81 -8.90
N SER A 100 -2.74 -6.19 -9.65
CA SER A 100 -2.81 -6.18 -11.11
C SER A 100 -1.55 -5.69 -11.80
N LEU A 101 -0.79 -4.77 -11.19
CA LEU A 101 0.44 -4.23 -11.80
C LEU A 101 1.49 -5.32 -12.08
N LEU A 102 1.70 -6.25 -11.15
CA LEU A 102 2.67 -7.35 -11.32
C LEU A 102 2.15 -8.48 -12.23
N GLU A 103 0.88 -8.46 -12.58
CA GLU A 103 0.28 -9.41 -13.53
C GLU A 103 0.32 -8.88 -14.99
N GLN A 104 0.77 -7.64 -15.21
CA GLN A 104 0.93 -7.09 -16.55
C GLN A 104 2.12 -7.74 -17.29
N ARG A 105 2.10 -7.68 -18.62
CA ARG A 105 3.21 -8.10 -19.51
C ARG A 105 4.02 -6.91 -20.00
#